data_AF-A0A7T0NWG8-F1
#
_entry.id   AF-A0A7T0NWG8-F1
#
_cell.length_a   1.000
_cell.length_b   1.000
_cell.length_c   1.000
_cell.angle_alpha   90.00
_cell.angle_beta   90.00
_cell.angle_gamma   90.00
#
_symmetry.space_group_name_H-M   'P 1'
#
loop_
_entity.id
_entity.type
_entity.pdbx_description
1 polymer ?
#
loop_
_entity_poly.entity_id
_entity_poly.type
_entity_poly.pdbx_seq_one_letter_code
_entity_poly.pdbx_strand_id
1 'polypeptide(L)'
;MNSELDAALCRKYPGFFRYRTVSSDKSLMSRGFSCEDGWFTLIDVISELLTKHNPDVFAIHIKEKLGSLIFCNSDTSDYSVGVEMAADRVSKYVCEICGALGVLNHNENGWLATRCDEHKSENSATDNCDLDLSDVANLKMGKAWSRLAAILQELADWFTAHNRMPAAYFFINIDKKGQLNIQYSRGNEITRGMVDLIVGYANRIDQDSGRPKDI
;
A
#
# COMPACT_ATOMS: atom_id res chain seq x y z
N MET A 1 4.92 -12.38 8.31
CA MET A 1 5.63 -11.23 8.88
C MET A 1 6.23 -11.75 10.17
N ASN A 2 7.44 -11.35 10.51
CA ASN A 2 8.08 -11.80 11.72
C ASN A 2 7.29 -11.37 12.97
N SER A 3 7.52 -12.07 14.08
CA SER A 3 6.76 -11.89 15.31
C SER A 3 6.98 -10.54 15.99
N GLU A 4 8.14 -9.90 15.79
CA GLU A 4 8.45 -8.61 16.39
C GLU A 4 7.65 -7.47 15.74
N LEU A 5 7.59 -7.47 14.40
CA LEU A 5 6.80 -6.53 13.61
C LEU A 5 5.30 -6.74 13.80
N ASP A 6 4.83 -8.01 13.82
CA ASP A 6 3.44 -8.35 14.16
C ASP A 6 3.05 -7.76 15.53
N ALA A 7 3.88 -7.99 16.55
CA ALA A 7 3.65 -7.46 17.88
C ALA A 7 3.71 -5.93 17.94
N ALA A 8 4.59 -5.29 17.15
CA ALA A 8 4.69 -3.84 17.08
C ALA A 8 3.39 -3.21 16.55
N LEU A 9 2.82 -3.73 15.47
CA LEU A 9 1.54 -3.28 14.93
C LEU A 9 0.40 -3.49 15.94
N CYS A 10 0.32 -4.66 16.56
CA CYS A 10 -0.71 -4.96 17.56
C CYS A 10 -0.61 -4.05 18.79
N ARG A 11 0.60 -3.71 19.24
CA ARG A 11 0.81 -2.74 20.33
C ARG A 11 0.45 -1.31 19.94
N LYS A 12 0.75 -0.91 18.70
CA LYS A 12 0.48 0.45 18.19
C LYS A 12 -1.03 0.68 17.95
N TYR A 13 -1.74 -0.34 17.48
CA TYR A 13 -3.18 -0.27 17.17
C TYR A 13 -4.00 -1.38 17.85
N PRO A 14 -4.06 -1.42 19.19
CA PRO A 14 -4.66 -2.54 19.92
C PRO A 14 -6.17 -2.71 19.66
N GLY A 15 -6.91 -1.61 19.50
CA GLY A 15 -8.34 -1.66 19.17
C GLY A 15 -8.63 -2.18 17.75
N PHE A 16 -7.72 -1.90 16.82
CA PHE A 16 -7.83 -2.30 15.42
C PHE A 16 -7.50 -3.79 15.23
N PHE A 17 -6.47 -4.27 15.91
CA PHE A 17 -6.04 -5.67 15.89
C PHE A 17 -6.61 -6.50 17.05
N ARG A 18 -7.73 -6.06 17.64
CA ARG A 18 -8.34 -6.69 18.83
C ARG A 18 -8.67 -8.19 18.68
N TYR A 19 -8.84 -8.68 17.46
CA TYR A 19 -9.12 -10.09 17.18
C TYR A 19 -7.87 -10.94 16.91
N ARG A 20 -6.67 -10.43 17.17
CA ARG A 20 -5.38 -11.14 17.00
C ARG A 20 -5.20 -12.35 17.93
N THR A 21 -5.79 -12.29 19.12
CA THR A 21 -5.68 -13.32 20.18
C THR A 21 -6.92 -14.19 20.31
N VAL A 22 -7.95 -13.93 19.51
CA VAL A 22 -9.19 -14.71 19.52
C VAL A 22 -8.95 -16.05 18.81
N SER A 23 -9.67 -17.09 19.23
CA SER A 23 -9.55 -18.42 18.66
C SER A 23 -9.84 -18.44 17.15
N SER A 24 -9.17 -19.34 16.43
CA SER A 24 -9.14 -19.38 14.96
C SER A 24 -10.45 -19.81 14.30
N ASP A 25 -11.37 -20.41 15.06
CA ASP A 25 -12.75 -20.69 14.67
C ASP A 25 -13.61 -19.42 14.60
N LYS A 26 -13.16 -18.32 15.22
CA LYS A 26 -13.94 -17.08 15.37
C LYS A 26 -13.35 -15.88 14.63
N SER A 27 -12.07 -15.92 14.26
CA SER A 27 -11.39 -14.80 13.62
C SER A 27 -10.30 -15.26 12.67
N LEU A 28 -10.27 -14.69 11.46
CA LEU A 28 -9.17 -14.91 10.52
C LEU A 28 -7.88 -14.20 10.96
N MET A 29 -7.97 -13.14 11.77
CA MET A 29 -6.81 -12.44 12.35
C MET A 29 -6.03 -13.29 13.36
N SER A 30 -6.60 -14.40 13.87
CA SER A 30 -5.89 -15.28 14.81
C SER A 30 -4.61 -15.88 14.21
N ARG A 31 -4.57 -16.00 12.88
CA ARG A 31 -3.43 -16.54 12.11
C ARG A 31 -2.29 -15.52 11.95
N GLY A 32 -2.49 -14.28 12.39
CA GLY A 32 -1.53 -13.19 12.24
C GLY A 32 -1.48 -12.62 10.82
N PHE A 33 -0.47 -11.79 10.57
CA PHE A 33 -0.23 -11.20 9.25
C PHE A 33 0.39 -12.24 8.31
N SER A 34 -0.42 -12.74 7.38
CA SER A 34 -0.03 -13.78 6.42
C SER A 34 0.64 -13.18 5.16
N CYS A 35 1.63 -12.33 5.37
CA CYS A 35 2.42 -11.63 4.34
C CYS A 35 3.84 -11.38 4.85
N GLU A 36 4.80 -11.01 4.00
CA GLU A 36 6.19 -10.79 4.42
C GLU A 36 6.44 -9.38 5.05
N ASP A 37 7.66 -9.17 5.55
CA ASP A 37 8.05 -8.01 6.39
C ASP A 37 8.12 -6.67 5.66
N GLY A 38 8.44 -6.68 4.37
CA GLY A 38 8.57 -5.50 3.52
C GLY A 38 7.28 -4.69 3.39
N TRP A 39 6.13 -5.28 3.70
CA TRP A 39 4.84 -4.58 3.73
C TRP A 39 4.48 -3.97 5.08
N PHE A 40 5.35 -4.10 6.11
CA PHE A 40 5.12 -3.53 7.43
C PHE A 40 4.79 -2.04 7.40
N THR A 41 5.58 -1.23 6.69
CA THR A 41 5.34 0.22 6.61
C THR A 41 4.00 0.54 5.96
N LEU A 42 3.62 -0.21 4.91
CA LEU A 42 2.35 -0.01 4.23
C LEU A 42 1.17 -0.36 5.16
N ILE A 43 1.27 -1.48 5.89
CA ILE A 43 0.28 -1.91 6.89
C ILE A 43 0.17 -0.88 8.03
N ASP A 44 1.28 -0.30 8.48
CA ASP A 44 1.28 0.76 9.49
C ASP A 44 0.53 2.00 9.01
N VAL A 45 0.74 2.44 7.76
CA VAL A 45 0.01 3.59 7.17
C VAL A 45 -1.48 3.30 7.07
N ILE A 46 -1.87 2.14 6.56
CA ILE A 46 -3.29 1.74 6.46
C ILE A 46 -3.94 1.78 7.85
N SER A 47 -3.26 1.21 8.85
CA SER A 47 -3.75 1.15 10.22
C SER A 47 -3.95 2.55 10.81
N GLU A 48 -2.99 3.46 10.62
CA GLU A 48 -3.09 4.85 11.07
C GLU A 48 -4.26 5.58 10.43
N LEU A 49 -4.41 5.48 9.11
CA LEU A 49 -5.46 6.17 8.36
C LEU A 49 -6.86 5.68 8.76
N LEU A 50 -7.06 4.35 8.79
CA LEU A 50 -8.37 3.77 9.07
C LEU A 50 -8.79 4.01 10.52
N THR A 51 -7.88 3.85 11.49
CA THR A 51 -8.21 4.09 12.91
C THR A 51 -8.49 5.54 13.22
N LYS A 52 -7.85 6.48 12.49
CA LYS A 52 -8.14 7.91 12.60
C LYS A 52 -9.49 8.27 11.97
N HIS A 53 -9.84 7.65 10.85
CA HIS A 53 -11.10 7.89 10.14
C HIS A 53 -12.30 7.30 10.90
N ASN A 54 -12.15 6.08 11.42
CA ASN A 54 -13.17 5.37 12.18
C ASN A 54 -12.53 4.66 13.39
N PRO A 55 -12.63 5.22 14.62
CA PRO A 55 -12.04 4.62 15.82
C PRO A 55 -12.54 3.22 16.18
N ASP A 56 -13.73 2.83 15.73
CA ASP A 56 -14.34 1.53 16.04
C ASP A 56 -13.96 0.41 15.05
N VAL A 57 -13.28 0.78 13.95
CA VAL A 57 -12.85 -0.13 12.89
C VAL A 57 -11.92 -1.22 13.44
N PHE A 58 -11.97 -2.40 12.81
CA PHE A 58 -11.08 -3.51 13.13
C PHE A 58 -10.66 -4.28 11.87
N ALA A 59 -9.48 -4.88 11.93
CA ALA A 59 -8.97 -5.75 10.88
C ALA A 59 -9.69 -7.11 10.89
N ILE A 60 -10.03 -7.61 9.70
CA ILE A 60 -10.67 -8.92 9.49
C ILE A 60 -9.64 -9.95 9.03
N HIS A 61 -8.82 -9.62 8.03
CA HIS A 61 -7.66 -10.42 7.64
C HIS A 61 -6.63 -9.58 6.90
N ILE A 62 -5.36 -9.98 6.98
CA ILE A 62 -4.25 -9.36 6.26
C ILE A 62 -3.36 -10.47 5.70
N LYS A 63 -3.23 -10.51 4.38
CA LYS A 63 -2.54 -11.62 3.69
C LYS A 63 -1.96 -11.20 2.35
N GLU A 64 -0.97 -11.94 1.91
CA GLU A 64 -0.53 -11.97 0.51
C GLU A 64 -1.52 -12.79 -0.33
N LYS A 65 -1.77 -12.34 -1.56
CA LYS A 65 -2.39 -13.13 -2.62
C LYS A 65 -1.96 -12.64 -4.00
N LEU A 66 -1.32 -13.50 -4.79
CA LEU A 66 -0.87 -13.22 -6.15
C LEU A 66 0.11 -12.02 -6.22
N GLY A 67 1.02 -11.92 -5.24
CA GLY A 67 2.02 -10.86 -5.13
C GLY A 67 1.47 -9.51 -4.68
N SER A 68 0.24 -9.46 -4.14
CA SER A 68 -0.35 -8.24 -3.57
C SER A 68 -0.90 -8.43 -2.16
N LEU A 69 -0.96 -7.32 -1.43
CA LEU A 69 -1.50 -7.23 -0.09
C LEU A 69 -3.02 -7.11 -0.15
N ILE A 70 -3.70 -8.10 0.42
CA ILE A 70 -5.11 -8.00 0.75
C ILE A 70 -5.23 -7.56 2.20
N PHE A 71 -5.72 -6.35 2.39
CA PHE A 71 -6.07 -5.78 3.68
C PHE A 71 -7.60 -5.67 3.75
N CYS A 72 -8.24 -6.46 4.62
CA CYS A 72 -9.69 -6.42 4.80
C CYS A 72 -10.03 -5.92 6.20
N ASN A 73 -10.90 -4.92 6.29
CA ASN A 73 -11.33 -4.32 7.55
C ASN A 73 -12.87 -4.22 7.65
N SER A 74 -13.37 -3.82 8.81
CA SER A 74 -14.82 -3.75 9.08
C SER A 74 -15.53 -2.50 8.54
N ASP A 75 -14.78 -1.46 8.19
CA ASP A 75 -15.32 -0.23 7.60
C ASP A 75 -15.52 -0.42 6.09
N THR A 76 -16.74 -0.13 5.64
CA THR A 76 -17.19 -0.25 4.25
C THR A 76 -17.43 1.11 3.59
N SER A 77 -16.94 2.19 4.21
CA SER A 77 -17.03 3.54 3.66
C SER A 77 -16.21 3.70 2.37
N ASP A 78 -16.62 4.64 1.50
CA ASP A 78 -15.87 4.98 0.28
C ASP A 78 -14.41 5.35 0.58
N TYR A 79 -14.15 5.97 1.73
CA TYR A 79 -12.79 6.29 2.17
C TYR A 79 -11.96 5.02 2.43
N SER A 80 -12.50 4.06 3.18
CA SER A 80 -11.78 2.81 3.46
C SER A 80 -11.52 2.02 2.17
N VAL A 81 -12.47 2.01 1.23
CA VAL A 81 -12.30 1.42 -0.11
C VAL A 81 -11.15 2.08 -0.85
N GLY A 82 -11.05 3.42 -0.84
CA GLY A 82 -9.94 4.15 -1.46
C GLY A 82 -8.57 3.78 -0.88
N VAL A 83 -8.49 3.67 0.45
CA VAL A 83 -7.26 3.25 1.16
C VAL A 83 -6.89 1.81 0.81
N GLU A 84 -7.84 0.86 0.87
CA GLU A 84 -7.59 -0.56 0.57
C GLU A 84 -7.15 -0.78 -0.87
N MET A 85 -7.80 -0.13 -1.83
CA MET A 85 -7.52 -0.31 -3.26
C MET A 85 -6.19 0.31 -3.67
N ALA A 86 -5.85 1.47 -3.12
CA ALA A 86 -4.51 2.02 -3.29
C ALA A 86 -3.45 1.11 -2.66
N ALA A 87 -3.72 0.50 -1.50
CA ALA A 87 -2.76 -0.39 -0.83
C ALA A 87 -2.51 -1.67 -1.62
N ASP A 88 -3.56 -2.33 -2.14
CA ASP A 88 -3.41 -3.49 -3.02
C ASP A 88 -2.53 -3.14 -4.23
N ARG A 89 -2.83 -2.02 -4.91
CA ARG A 89 -2.07 -1.64 -6.11
C ARG A 89 -0.63 -1.25 -5.80
N VAL A 90 -0.39 -0.51 -4.72
CA VAL A 90 0.95 -0.13 -4.25
C VAL A 90 1.78 -1.36 -3.90
N SER A 91 1.20 -2.33 -3.19
CA SER A 91 1.92 -3.52 -2.75
C SER A 91 2.52 -4.36 -3.88
N LYS A 92 1.93 -4.32 -5.09
CA LYS A 92 2.44 -4.95 -6.31
C LYS A 92 3.75 -4.35 -6.83
N TYR A 93 4.19 -3.24 -6.24
CA TYR A 93 5.44 -2.55 -6.55
C TYR A 93 6.32 -2.37 -5.31
N VAL A 94 5.99 -3.03 -4.20
CA VAL A 94 6.76 -3.01 -2.96
C VAL A 94 7.25 -4.43 -2.71
N CYS A 95 8.57 -4.61 -2.67
CA CYS A 95 9.18 -5.90 -2.39
C CYS A 95 8.66 -6.44 -1.07
N GLU A 96 8.08 -7.63 -1.10
CA GLU A 96 7.48 -8.25 0.07
C GLU A 96 8.49 -8.48 1.20
N ILE A 97 9.78 -8.65 0.89
CA ILE A 97 10.82 -8.95 1.89
C ILE A 97 11.35 -7.68 2.56
N CYS A 98 11.74 -6.67 1.79
CA CYS A 98 12.49 -5.52 2.33
C CYS A 98 11.83 -4.16 2.12
N GLY A 99 10.68 -4.10 1.45
CA GLY A 99 9.95 -2.86 1.21
C GLY A 99 10.54 -1.96 0.12
N ALA A 100 11.69 -2.31 -0.47
CA ALA A 100 12.23 -1.59 -1.62
C ALA A 100 11.28 -1.66 -2.83
N LEU A 101 11.47 -0.75 -3.78
CA LEU A 101 10.76 -0.77 -5.07
C LEU A 101 10.97 -2.13 -5.74
N GLY A 102 9.85 -2.79 -6.05
CA GLY A 102 9.82 -4.10 -6.65
C GLY A 102 8.88 -4.16 -7.86
N VAL A 103 8.85 -5.33 -8.49
CA VAL A 103 7.92 -5.67 -9.55
C VAL A 103 7.37 -7.07 -9.30
N LEU A 104 6.18 -7.33 -9.84
CA LEU A 104 5.57 -8.64 -9.79
C LEU A 104 6.47 -9.66 -10.50
N ASN A 105 6.72 -10.77 -9.84
CA ASN A 105 7.62 -11.79 -10.31
C ASN A 105 7.24 -13.16 -9.71
N HIS A 106 8.19 -14.09 -9.60
CA HIS A 106 8.02 -15.39 -8.96
C HIS A 106 9.02 -15.60 -7.82
N ASN A 107 8.56 -16.18 -6.73
CA ASN A 107 9.42 -16.68 -5.66
C ASN A 107 10.11 -18.00 -6.06
N GLU A 108 10.97 -18.52 -5.18
CA GLU A 108 11.73 -19.76 -5.38
C GLU A 108 10.85 -20.99 -5.65
N ASN A 109 9.60 -20.96 -5.20
CA ASN A 109 8.61 -22.02 -5.37
C ASN A 109 7.74 -21.83 -6.63
N GLY A 110 8.02 -20.81 -7.46
CA GLY A 110 7.25 -20.52 -8.67
C GLY A 110 5.89 -19.87 -8.43
N TRP A 111 5.62 -19.34 -7.23
CA TRP A 111 4.40 -18.56 -6.97
C TRP A 111 4.64 -17.09 -7.28
N LEU A 112 3.59 -16.40 -7.76
CA LEU A 112 3.63 -14.96 -7.96
C LEU A 112 4.01 -14.23 -6.66
N ALA A 113 4.98 -13.33 -6.75
CA ALA A 113 5.51 -12.59 -5.61
C ALA A 113 6.17 -11.29 -6.07
N THR A 114 5.96 -10.19 -5.36
CA THR A 114 6.57 -8.89 -5.67
C THR A 114 7.98 -8.81 -5.08
N ARG A 115 9.00 -8.61 -5.93
CA ARG A 115 10.42 -8.64 -5.53
C ARG A 115 11.20 -7.46 -6.13
N CYS A 116 12.16 -6.93 -5.37
CA CYS A 116 13.17 -6.01 -5.90
C CYS A 116 14.30 -6.80 -6.58
N ASP A 117 15.23 -6.10 -7.21
CA ASP A 117 16.38 -6.71 -7.91
C ASP A 117 17.25 -7.59 -7.02
N GLU A 118 17.33 -7.31 -5.72
CA GLU A 118 18.10 -8.10 -4.75
C GLU A 118 17.40 -9.41 -4.36
N HIS A 119 16.07 -9.47 -4.47
CA HIS A 119 15.26 -10.59 -3.97
C HIS A 119 14.50 -11.33 -5.07
N LYS A 120 14.70 -10.98 -6.35
CA LYS A 120 14.12 -11.73 -7.47
C LYS A 120 14.81 -13.08 -7.60
N SER A 121 14.06 -14.11 -7.99
CA SER A 121 14.65 -15.40 -8.32
C SER A 121 15.46 -15.31 -9.63
N GLU A 122 16.43 -16.20 -9.84
CA GLU A 122 17.24 -16.16 -11.09
C GLU A 122 16.41 -16.54 -12.33
N ASN A 123 15.34 -17.33 -12.16
CA ASN A 123 14.49 -17.86 -13.24
C ASN A 123 13.25 -17.00 -13.52
N SER A 124 13.26 -15.78 -13.02
CA SER A 124 12.10 -14.93 -12.91
C SER A 124 11.94 -14.15 -14.22
N ALA A 125 10.93 -14.49 -15.03
CA ALA A 125 10.57 -13.64 -16.16
C ALA A 125 10.07 -12.31 -15.58
N THR A 126 10.74 -11.21 -15.91
CA THR A 126 10.27 -9.88 -15.53
C THR A 126 8.96 -9.62 -16.26
N ASP A 127 7.85 -9.71 -15.53
CA ASP A 127 6.61 -9.08 -15.97
C ASP A 127 6.80 -7.57 -15.87
N ASN A 128 7.24 -6.98 -17.00
CA ASN A 128 7.30 -5.55 -17.19
C ASN A 128 5.87 -5.00 -17.32
N CYS A 129 5.11 -5.00 -16.22
CA CYS A 129 4.07 -4.00 -16.04
C CYS A 129 4.77 -2.64 -15.78
N ASP A 130 5.39 -2.12 -16.82
CA ASP A 130 5.94 -0.78 -16.85
C ASP A 130 4.75 0.17 -16.81
N LEU A 131 4.59 0.83 -15.65
CA LEU A 131 3.66 1.94 -15.52
C LEU A 131 4.24 3.07 -16.37
N ASP A 132 3.41 3.71 -17.19
CA ASP A 132 3.85 4.91 -17.88
C ASP A 132 4.14 6.00 -16.84
N LEU A 133 5.39 6.45 -16.78
CA LEU A 133 5.84 7.50 -15.86
C LEU A 133 6.02 8.85 -16.58
N SER A 134 5.66 8.95 -17.87
CA SER A 134 5.89 10.15 -18.68
C SER A 134 5.25 11.39 -18.08
N ASP A 135 4.04 11.27 -17.54
CA ASP A 135 3.27 12.37 -16.93
C ASP A 135 3.88 12.92 -15.62
N VAL A 136 4.76 12.14 -14.97
CA VAL A 136 5.39 12.53 -13.68
C VAL A 136 6.89 12.73 -13.77
N ALA A 137 7.51 12.43 -14.93
CA ALA A 137 8.95 12.46 -15.13
C ALA A 137 9.57 13.85 -14.87
N ASN A 138 8.83 14.92 -15.14
CA ASN A 138 9.27 16.31 -14.96
C ASN A 138 9.38 16.74 -13.49
N LEU A 139 8.72 16.05 -12.57
CA LEU A 139 8.65 16.43 -11.16
C LEU A 139 9.90 16.05 -10.35
N LYS A 140 10.81 15.25 -10.93
CA LYS A 140 12.10 14.85 -10.32
C LYS A 140 11.96 14.34 -8.87
N MET A 141 10.88 13.59 -8.60
CA MET A 141 10.49 13.16 -7.25
C MET A 141 11.12 11.84 -6.79
N GLY A 142 12.09 11.30 -7.54
CA GLY A 142 12.64 9.96 -7.31
C GLY A 142 11.77 8.84 -7.90
N LYS A 143 12.37 7.68 -8.15
CA LYS A 143 11.72 6.56 -8.86
C LYS A 143 10.51 5.99 -8.11
N ALA A 144 10.64 5.76 -6.81
CA ALA A 144 9.58 5.17 -6.01
C ALA A 144 8.36 6.09 -5.91
N TRP A 145 8.57 7.38 -5.63
CA TRP A 145 7.46 8.33 -5.55
C TRP A 145 6.79 8.56 -6.91
N SER A 146 7.57 8.58 -8.00
CA SER A 146 7.02 8.66 -9.36
C SER A 146 6.07 7.49 -9.63
N ARG A 147 6.45 6.27 -9.21
CA ARG A 147 5.61 5.08 -9.31
C ARG A 147 4.30 5.23 -8.53
N LEU A 148 4.36 5.74 -7.29
CA LEU A 148 3.17 5.98 -6.46
C LEU A 148 2.22 7.01 -7.09
N ALA A 149 2.77 8.09 -7.67
CA ALA A 149 1.99 9.09 -8.40
C ALA A 149 1.31 8.53 -9.66
N ALA A 150 1.99 7.64 -10.39
CA ALA A 150 1.40 6.95 -11.55
C ALA A 150 0.29 5.98 -11.12
N ILE A 151 0.49 5.22 -10.05
CA ILE A 151 -0.53 4.33 -9.47
C ILE A 151 -1.80 5.11 -9.10
N LEU A 152 -1.65 6.29 -8.48
CA LEU A 152 -2.77 7.13 -8.11
C LEU A 152 -3.60 7.55 -9.35
N GLN A 153 -2.92 7.96 -10.42
CA GLN A 153 -3.58 8.37 -11.66
C GLN A 153 -4.33 7.21 -12.31
N GLU A 154 -3.68 6.06 -12.49
CA GLU A 154 -4.33 4.88 -13.07
C GLU A 154 -5.54 4.40 -12.27
N LEU A 155 -5.42 4.37 -10.93
CA LEU A 155 -6.54 3.98 -10.08
C LEU A 155 -7.68 4.98 -10.20
N ALA A 156 -7.39 6.28 -10.21
CA ALA A 156 -8.42 7.30 -10.36
C ALA A 156 -9.15 7.19 -11.71
N ASP A 157 -8.43 6.94 -12.79
CA ASP A 157 -9.01 6.71 -14.12
C ASP A 157 -9.86 5.44 -14.14
N TRP A 158 -9.37 4.36 -13.52
CA TRP A 158 -10.12 3.10 -13.43
C TRP A 158 -11.43 3.28 -12.66
N PHE A 159 -11.41 3.94 -11.50
CA PHE A 159 -12.61 4.23 -10.70
C PHE A 159 -13.58 5.18 -11.43
N THR A 160 -13.06 6.13 -12.20
CA THR A 160 -13.89 7.01 -13.03
C THR A 160 -14.64 6.22 -14.09
N ALA A 161 -13.95 5.29 -14.75
CA ALA A 161 -14.51 4.46 -15.80
C ALA A 161 -15.51 3.40 -15.29
N HIS A 162 -15.29 2.83 -14.10
CA HIS A 162 -16.01 1.63 -13.65
C HIS A 162 -16.91 1.85 -12.42
N ASN A 163 -16.70 2.90 -11.63
CA ASN A 163 -17.30 3.02 -10.29
C ASN A 163 -18.05 4.34 -10.06
N ARG A 164 -18.40 5.07 -11.13
CA ARG A 164 -19.09 6.37 -11.08
C ARG A 164 -18.37 7.42 -10.21
N MET A 165 -17.06 7.26 -10.01
CA MET A 165 -16.25 8.28 -9.35
C MET A 165 -16.13 9.49 -10.29
N PRO A 166 -16.32 10.73 -9.81
CA PRO A 166 -16.00 11.90 -10.62
C PRO A 166 -14.51 11.92 -10.94
N ALA A 167 -14.16 12.30 -12.17
CA ALA A 167 -12.76 12.50 -12.57
C ALA A 167 -12.05 13.44 -11.58
N ALA A 168 -10.91 13.00 -11.06
CA ALA A 168 -10.09 13.76 -10.12
C ALA A 168 -8.90 14.38 -10.86
N TYR A 169 -8.54 15.62 -10.52
CA TYR A 169 -7.35 16.27 -11.05
C TYR A 169 -6.36 16.50 -9.93
N PHE A 170 -5.15 15.93 -10.07
CA PHE A 170 -4.11 15.95 -9.04
C PHE A 170 -3.09 17.05 -9.28
N PHE A 171 -2.71 17.73 -8.20
CA PHE A 171 -1.65 18.72 -8.15
C PHE A 171 -0.56 18.20 -7.22
N ILE A 172 0.52 17.68 -7.81
CA ILE A 172 1.61 17.01 -7.09
C ILE A 172 2.77 17.98 -6.92
N ASN A 173 3.28 18.10 -5.70
CA ASN A 173 4.46 18.91 -5.39
C ASN A 173 5.26 18.30 -4.25
N ILE A 174 6.53 18.71 -4.15
CA ILE A 174 7.38 18.44 -3.00
C ILE A 174 7.44 19.71 -2.18
N ASP A 175 7.09 19.62 -0.91
CA ASP A 175 7.06 20.79 -0.03
C ASP A 175 8.48 21.22 0.41
N LYS A 176 8.56 22.30 1.17
CA LYS A 176 9.84 22.85 1.66
C LYS A 176 10.60 21.92 2.61
N LYS A 177 9.93 20.90 3.16
CA LYS A 177 10.53 19.87 4.03
C LYS A 177 10.97 18.64 3.25
N GLY A 178 10.81 18.64 1.93
CA GLY A 178 11.10 17.48 1.10
C GLY A 178 10.05 16.39 1.24
N GLN A 179 8.80 16.73 1.56
CA GLN A 179 7.68 15.77 1.67
C GLN A 179 6.80 15.82 0.42
N LEU A 180 6.34 14.65 -0.02
CA LEU A 180 5.35 14.55 -1.10
C LEU A 180 4.01 15.12 -0.62
N ASN A 181 3.43 16.02 -1.39
CA ASN A 181 2.11 16.58 -1.18
C ASN A 181 1.28 16.44 -2.46
N ILE A 182 0.06 15.93 -2.33
CA ILE A 182 -0.89 15.77 -3.43
C ILE A 182 -2.19 16.45 -3.03
N GLN A 183 -2.52 17.52 -3.72
CA GLN A 183 -3.84 18.15 -3.67
C GLN A 183 -4.67 17.64 -4.85
N TYR A 184 -6.00 17.68 -4.72
CA TYR A 184 -6.87 17.32 -5.83
C TYR A 184 -8.14 18.17 -5.87
N SER A 185 -8.77 18.20 -7.03
CA SER A 185 -10.08 18.82 -7.23
C SER A 185 -11.07 17.83 -7.83
N ARG A 186 -12.37 18.10 -7.64
CA ARG A 186 -13.49 17.20 -7.97
C ARG A 186 -13.40 15.93 -7.11
N GLY A 187 -13.18 14.74 -7.68
CA GLY A 187 -13.04 13.49 -6.92
C GLY A 187 -14.18 13.21 -5.92
N ASN A 188 -13.96 12.23 -5.04
CA ASN A 188 -14.84 11.91 -3.91
C ASN A 188 -14.04 11.30 -2.74
N GLU A 189 -14.72 10.67 -1.78
CA GLU A 189 -14.09 10.04 -0.61
C GLU A 189 -13.15 8.88 -0.98
N ILE A 190 -13.40 8.16 -2.09
CA ILE A 190 -12.46 7.17 -2.63
C ILE A 190 -11.17 7.87 -3.06
N THR A 191 -11.29 8.99 -3.79
CA THR A 191 -10.14 9.82 -4.15
C THR A 191 -9.35 10.26 -2.92
N ARG A 192 -10.05 10.69 -1.86
CA ARG A 192 -9.39 11.07 -0.59
C ARG A 192 -8.60 9.90 0.00
N GLY A 193 -9.20 8.71 0.10
CA GLY A 193 -8.55 7.52 0.64
C GLY A 193 -7.30 7.13 -0.15
N MET A 194 -7.38 7.17 -1.48
CA MET A 194 -6.22 6.89 -2.35
C MET A 194 -5.09 7.92 -2.14
N VAL A 195 -5.41 9.21 -2.11
CA VAL A 195 -4.43 10.28 -1.92
C VAL A 195 -3.77 10.18 -0.55
N ASP A 196 -4.55 9.99 0.52
CA ASP A 196 -4.04 9.90 1.89
C ASP A 196 -3.09 8.72 2.06
N LEU A 197 -3.42 7.56 1.46
CA LEU A 197 -2.51 6.42 1.48
C LEU A 197 -1.21 6.73 0.74
N ILE A 198 -1.28 7.25 -0.49
CA ILE A 198 -0.10 7.53 -1.31
C ILE A 198 0.82 8.53 -0.62
N VAL A 199 0.28 9.63 -0.12
CA VAL A 199 1.04 10.65 0.61
C VAL A 199 1.59 10.09 1.92
N GLY A 200 0.79 9.34 2.67
CA GLY A 200 1.20 8.72 3.93
C GLY A 200 2.34 7.72 3.75
N TYR A 201 2.26 6.88 2.72
CA TYR A 201 3.28 5.86 2.44
C TYR A 201 4.55 6.47 1.85
N ALA A 202 4.43 7.35 0.84
CA ALA A 202 5.58 8.00 0.19
C ALA A 202 6.48 8.71 1.21
N ASN A 203 5.90 9.39 2.19
CA ASN A 203 6.67 10.17 3.16
C ASN A 203 7.42 9.30 4.19
N ARG A 204 7.11 8.01 4.31
CA ARG A 204 7.78 7.04 5.19
C ARG A 204 8.84 6.17 4.48
N ILE A 205 9.03 6.38 3.18
CA ILE A 205 10.02 5.64 2.37
C ILE A 205 11.00 6.58 1.67
N ASP A 206 12.18 6.07 1.35
CA ASP A 206 13.14 6.72 0.47
C ASP A 206 12.55 6.89 -0.94
N GLN A 207 12.74 8.07 -1.51
CA GLN A 207 12.06 8.49 -2.74
C GLN A 207 12.54 7.73 -3.99
N ASP A 208 13.75 7.18 -3.96
CA ASP A 208 14.37 6.49 -5.09
C ASP A 208 14.31 4.97 -4.94
N SER A 209 14.80 4.45 -3.81
CA SER A 209 14.84 3.01 -3.54
C SER A 209 13.51 2.43 -3.08
N GLY A 210 12.60 3.26 -2.57
CA GLY A 210 11.35 2.81 -1.95
C GLY A 210 11.51 2.16 -0.58
N ARG A 211 12.74 2.03 -0.07
CA ARG A 211 12.99 1.41 1.23
C ARG A 211 12.38 2.25 2.36
N PRO A 212 11.77 1.64 3.38
CA PRO A 212 11.34 2.33 4.58
C PRO A 212 12.47 3.14 5.23
N LYS A 213 12.18 4.36 5.69
CA LYS A 213 13.17 5.25 6.33
C LYS A 213 13.59 4.81 7.73
N ASP A 214 12.67 4.17 8.47
CA ASP A 214 12.80 3.89 9.90
C ASP A 214 12.27 2.47 10.28
N ILE A 215 12.82 1.41 9.69
CA ILE A 215 12.61 0.02 10.18
C ILE A 215 13.90 -0.50 10.81
#